data_AF-A0A355AWA8-F1
#
_entry.id   AF-A0A355AWA8-F1
#
_cell.length_a   1.000
_cell.length_b   1.000
_cell.length_c   1.000
_cell.angle_alpha   90.00
_cell.angle_beta   90.00
_cell.angle_gamma   90.00
#
_symmetry.space_group_name_H-M   'P 1'
#
loop_
_entity.id
_entity.type
_entity.pdbx_description
1 polymer ?
#
loop_
_entity_poly.entity_id
_entity_poly.type
_entity_poly.pdbx_seq_one_letter_code
_entity_poly.pdbx_strand_id
1 'polypeptide(L)'
;MAIMISPLIVPLIITASGMFVFFAKFHLVATFTGMIIAHTVLGIPFVVITVTATLISFDHNLTRAASGLGGTPFYNFFKIQMPLITPGVISGALFAFITSFDEVVVVLFIGSQNQITLPRQMWSGIRQEISPTILSVATILVILSIVLLTTVELLRRRSERLRGIRPG
;
A
#
# COMPACT_ATOMS: atom_id res chain seq x y z
N MET A 1 -6.41 -14.81 -5.40
CA MET A 1 -6.53 -13.39 -5.83
C MET A 1 -7.81 -12.72 -5.35
N ALA A 2 -9.01 -13.28 -5.59
CA ALA A 2 -10.28 -12.64 -5.26
C ALA A 2 -10.38 -12.12 -3.80
N ILE A 3 -10.00 -12.92 -2.81
CA ILE A 3 -10.02 -12.51 -1.39
C ILE A 3 -9.05 -11.35 -1.13
N MET A 4 -7.84 -11.38 -1.71
CA MET A 4 -6.82 -10.35 -1.50
C MET A 4 -7.15 -9.03 -2.19
N ILE A 5 -7.95 -9.07 -3.26
CA ILE A 5 -8.40 -7.88 -4.01
C ILE A 5 -9.74 -7.34 -3.46
N SER A 6 -10.46 -8.14 -2.67
CA SER A 6 -11.77 -7.77 -2.14
C SER A 6 -11.85 -6.40 -1.45
N PRO A 7 -10.83 -5.90 -0.73
CA PRO A 7 -10.88 -4.54 -0.15
C PRO A 7 -10.99 -3.41 -1.18
N LEU A 8 -10.59 -3.62 -2.44
CA LEU A 8 -10.76 -2.64 -3.52
C LEU A 8 -12.17 -2.64 -4.11
N ILE A 9 -12.89 -3.76 -4.01
CA ILE A 9 -14.21 -3.94 -4.62
C ILE A 9 -15.30 -3.50 -3.64
N VAL A 10 -15.12 -3.83 -2.35
CA VAL A 10 -16.08 -3.51 -1.31
C VAL A 10 -16.00 -2.02 -0.97
N PRO A 11 -17.14 -1.29 -0.93
CA PRO A 11 -17.16 0.10 -0.50
C PRO A 11 -16.47 0.29 0.85
N LEU A 12 -15.59 1.29 0.94
CA LEU A 12 -14.71 1.51 2.08
C LEU A 12 -15.46 1.65 3.42
N ILE A 13 -16.64 2.30 3.42
CA ILE A 13 -17.50 2.42 4.61
C ILE A 13 -18.02 1.06 5.08
N ILE A 14 -18.35 0.15 4.14
CA ILE A 14 -18.78 -1.21 4.47
C ILE A 14 -17.61 -2.01 5.05
N THR A 15 -16.42 -1.88 4.44
CA THR A 15 -15.19 -2.49 4.97
C THR A 15 -14.87 -1.98 6.37
N ALA A 16 -14.92 -0.67 6.62
CA ALA A 16 -14.62 -0.05 7.90
C ALA A 16 -15.62 -0.46 9.01
N SER A 17 -16.92 -0.46 8.70
CA SER A 17 -17.95 -0.91 9.63
C SER A 17 -17.84 -2.41 9.95
N GLY A 18 -17.57 -3.24 8.95
CA GLY A 18 -17.29 -4.66 9.14
C GLY A 18 -16.05 -4.91 10.00
N MET A 19 -14.96 -4.19 9.72
CA MET A 19 -13.74 -4.23 10.53
C MET A 19 -13.98 -3.80 11.97
N PHE A 20 -14.78 -2.76 12.22
CA PHE A 20 -15.14 -2.34 13.57
C PHE A 20 -15.83 -3.46 14.35
N VAL A 21 -16.87 -4.06 13.78
CA VAL A 21 -17.61 -5.16 14.43
C VAL A 21 -16.70 -6.36 14.70
N PHE A 22 -15.81 -6.67 13.77
CA PHE A 22 -14.84 -7.76 13.93
C PHE A 22 -13.80 -7.44 15.01
N PHE A 23 -13.16 -6.28 14.97
CA PHE A 23 -12.12 -5.85 15.90
C PHE A 23 -12.64 -5.63 17.32
N ALA A 24 -13.90 -5.23 17.47
CA ALA A 24 -14.52 -5.06 18.78
C ALA A 24 -14.52 -6.38 19.57
N LYS A 25 -14.74 -7.52 18.90
CA LYS A 25 -14.71 -8.86 19.54
C LYS A 25 -13.33 -9.20 20.11
N PHE A 26 -12.27 -8.68 19.51
CA PHE A 26 -10.88 -8.94 19.89
C PHE A 26 -10.23 -7.78 20.64
N HIS A 27 -11.01 -6.76 21.05
CA HIS A 27 -10.50 -5.58 21.74
C HIS A 27 -9.41 -4.82 20.94
N LEU A 28 -9.51 -4.85 19.62
CA LEU A 28 -8.57 -4.17 18.71
C LEU A 28 -9.03 -2.75 18.34
N VAL A 29 -10.31 -2.42 18.56
CA VAL A 29 -10.82 -1.05 18.39
C VAL A 29 -10.11 -0.10 19.36
N ALA A 30 -9.84 1.12 18.93
CA ALA A 30 -9.15 2.15 19.69
C ALA A 30 -7.70 1.81 20.08
N THR A 31 -7.08 0.81 19.43
CA THR A 31 -5.69 0.42 19.66
C THR A 31 -4.79 0.74 18.45
N PHE A 32 -3.50 0.96 18.68
CA PHE A 32 -2.53 1.14 17.58
C PHE A 32 -2.41 -0.12 16.74
N THR A 33 -2.44 -1.29 17.38
CA THR A 33 -2.39 -2.58 16.68
C THR A 33 -3.56 -2.77 15.73
N GLY A 34 -4.79 -2.50 16.19
CA GLY A 34 -5.98 -2.57 15.34
C GLY A 34 -5.88 -1.58 14.17
N MET A 35 -5.44 -0.35 14.42
CA MET A 35 -5.23 0.63 13.35
C MET A 35 -4.20 0.13 12.32
N ILE A 36 -3.04 -0.36 12.75
CA ILE A 36 -2.00 -0.90 11.86
C ILE A 36 -2.56 -2.06 11.01
N ILE A 37 -3.30 -2.99 11.62
CA ILE A 37 -3.90 -4.11 10.89
C ILE A 37 -4.92 -3.61 9.86
N ALA A 38 -5.79 -2.67 10.22
CA ALA A 38 -6.80 -2.15 9.29
C ALA A 38 -6.15 -1.50 8.05
N HIS A 39 -5.16 -0.61 8.28
CA HIS A 39 -4.41 0.02 7.20
C HIS A 39 -3.62 -1.01 6.36
N THR A 40 -3.07 -2.04 7.01
CA THR A 40 -2.38 -3.13 6.30
C THR A 40 -3.35 -3.87 5.38
N VAL A 41 -4.54 -4.22 5.85
CA VAL A 41 -5.56 -4.93 5.05
C VAL A 41 -5.97 -4.11 3.83
N LEU A 42 -6.13 -2.79 3.98
CA LEU A 42 -6.41 -1.89 2.86
C LEU A 42 -5.25 -1.76 1.87
N GLY A 43 -4.00 -1.88 2.34
CA GLY A 43 -2.80 -1.81 1.51
C GLY A 43 -2.47 -3.09 0.74
N ILE A 44 -2.92 -4.26 1.22
CA ILE A 44 -2.63 -5.58 0.61
C ILE A 44 -2.91 -5.63 -0.90
N PRO A 45 -4.07 -5.19 -1.42
CA PRO A 45 -4.38 -5.31 -2.84
C PRO A 45 -3.33 -4.65 -3.74
N PHE A 46 -2.84 -3.47 -3.35
CA PHE A 46 -1.86 -2.72 -4.12
C PHE A 46 -0.53 -3.46 -4.20
N VAL A 47 -0.03 -3.96 -3.07
CA VAL A 47 1.21 -4.74 -3.03
C VAL A 47 1.07 -6.04 -3.83
N VAL A 48 -0.05 -6.75 -3.67
CA VAL A 48 -0.29 -8.02 -4.37
C VAL A 48 -0.34 -7.79 -5.88
N ILE A 49 -1.03 -6.76 -6.35
CA ILE A 49 -1.13 -6.45 -7.78
C ILE A 49 0.25 -6.12 -8.36
N THR A 50 1.01 -5.21 -7.74
CA THR A 50 2.31 -4.78 -8.31
C THR A 50 3.35 -5.88 -8.25
N VAL A 51 3.43 -6.64 -7.16
CA VAL A 51 4.39 -7.74 -7.01
C VAL A 51 4.03 -8.91 -7.91
N THR A 52 2.73 -9.21 -8.08
CA THR A 52 2.32 -10.26 -9.02
C THR A 52 2.66 -9.86 -10.45
N ALA A 53 2.42 -8.60 -10.84
CA ALA A 53 2.81 -8.11 -12.16
C ALA A 53 4.31 -8.25 -12.41
N THR A 54 5.16 -7.99 -11.40
CA THR A 54 6.61 -8.16 -11.57
C THR A 54 7.07 -9.61 -11.58
N LEU A 55 6.37 -10.50 -10.85
CA LEU A 55 6.62 -11.94 -10.86
C LEU A 55 6.18 -12.63 -12.15
N ILE A 56 5.08 -12.18 -12.78
CA ILE A 56 4.63 -12.75 -14.06
C ILE A 56 5.69 -12.54 -15.15
N SER A 57 6.38 -11.40 -15.16
CA SER A 57 7.48 -11.16 -16.12
C SER A 57 8.84 -11.71 -15.68
N PHE A 58 8.93 -12.43 -14.57
CA PHE A 58 10.20 -12.95 -14.05
C PHE A 58 10.64 -14.21 -14.83
N ASP A 59 11.87 -14.20 -15.33
CA ASP A 59 12.44 -15.38 -15.99
C ASP A 59 12.89 -16.43 -14.96
N HIS A 60 12.12 -17.52 -14.88
CA HIS A 60 12.37 -18.63 -13.96
C HIS A 60 13.62 -19.45 -14.34
N ASN A 61 14.18 -19.27 -15.55
CA ASN A 61 15.43 -19.91 -15.93
C ASN A 61 16.59 -19.45 -15.04
N LEU A 62 16.60 -18.19 -14.57
CA LEU A 62 17.62 -17.68 -13.66
C LEU A 62 17.67 -18.48 -12.35
N THR A 63 16.51 -18.75 -11.77
CA THR A 63 16.40 -19.58 -10.55
C THR A 63 16.73 -21.04 -10.81
N ARG A 64 16.35 -21.61 -11.97
CA ARG A 64 16.69 -23.00 -12.32
C ARG A 64 18.19 -23.18 -12.53
N ALA A 65 18.84 -22.23 -13.19
CA ALA A 65 20.30 -22.24 -13.40
C ALA A 65 21.04 -22.17 -12.05
N ALA A 66 20.60 -21.31 -11.14
CA ALA A 66 21.18 -21.21 -9.81
C ALA A 66 21.00 -22.50 -8.99
N SER A 67 19.81 -23.13 -9.04
CA SER A 67 19.59 -24.45 -8.43
C SER A 67 20.49 -25.53 -9.04
N GLY A 68 20.72 -25.50 -10.35
CA GLY A 68 21.63 -26.44 -11.03
C GLY A 68 23.09 -26.32 -10.61
N LEU A 69 23.49 -25.15 -10.09
CA LEU A 69 24.82 -24.89 -9.52
C LEU A 69 24.90 -25.14 -8.00
N GLY A 70 23.86 -25.73 -7.40
CA GLY A 70 23.79 -26.03 -5.96
C GLY A 70 23.16 -24.93 -5.10
N GLY A 71 22.55 -23.90 -5.71
CA GLY A 71 21.83 -22.84 -4.99
C GLY A 71 20.57 -23.38 -4.30
N THR A 72 20.43 -23.09 -2.99
CA THR A 72 19.24 -23.45 -2.22
C THR A 72 18.08 -22.48 -2.52
N PRO A 73 16.80 -22.87 -2.29
CA PRO A 73 15.65 -21.99 -2.53
C PRO A 73 15.74 -20.64 -1.82
N PHE A 74 16.24 -20.64 -0.58
CA PHE A 74 16.42 -19.42 0.21
C PHE A 74 17.50 -18.52 -0.39
N TYR A 75 18.65 -19.10 -0.78
CA TYR A 75 19.70 -18.36 -1.48
C TYR A 75 19.20 -17.76 -2.80
N ASN A 76 18.51 -18.57 -3.62
CA ASN A 76 17.98 -18.15 -4.91
C ASN A 76 16.95 -17.03 -4.77
N PHE A 77 16.09 -17.09 -3.74
CA PHE A 77 15.13 -16.03 -3.44
C PHE A 77 15.84 -14.71 -3.12
N PHE A 78 16.72 -14.68 -2.11
CA PHE A 78 17.34 -13.42 -1.68
C PHE A 78 18.39 -12.88 -2.66
N LYS A 79 19.11 -13.76 -3.36
CA LYS A 79 20.20 -13.36 -4.25
C LYS A 79 19.74 -13.00 -5.65
N ILE A 80 18.69 -13.65 -6.15
CA ILE A 80 18.26 -13.55 -7.56
C ILE A 80 16.86 -12.97 -7.64
N GLN A 81 15.87 -13.66 -7.07
CA GLN A 81 14.47 -13.30 -7.28
C GLN A 81 14.13 -11.94 -6.64
N MET A 82 14.45 -11.76 -5.36
CA MET A 82 14.13 -10.56 -4.58
C MET A 82 14.67 -9.29 -5.23
N PRO A 83 15.98 -9.14 -5.54
CA PRO A 83 16.50 -7.94 -6.21
C PRO A 83 15.81 -7.62 -7.54
N LEU A 84 15.41 -8.63 -8.29
CA LEU A 84 14.75 -8.47 -9.60
C LEU A 84 13.27 -8.09 -9.49
N ILE A 85 12.59 -8.46 -8.40
CA ILE A 85 11.21 -8.04 -8.12
C ILE A 85 11.13 -6.79 -7.24
N THR A 86 12.23 -6.37 -6.60
CA THR A 86 12.31 -5.21 -5.70
C THR A 86 11.66 -3.94 -6.28
N PRO A 87 11.83 -3.58 -7.57
CA PRO A 87 11.13 -2.42 -8.12
C PRO A 87 9.60 -2.51 -7.98
N GLY A 88 9.01 -3.69 -8.20
CA GLY A 88 7.57 -3.91 -8.02
C GLY A 88 7.12 -3.93 -6.57
N VAL A 89 7.99 -4.42 -5.67
CA VAL A 89 7.77 -4.36 -4.22
C VAL A 89 7.76 -2.90 -3.75
N ILE A 90 8.71 -2.08 -4.19
CA ILE A 90 8.77 -0.65 -3.84
C ILE A 90 7.55 0.09 -4.39
N SER A 91 7.17 -0.14 -5.66
CA SER A 91 5.95 0.46 -6.22
C SER A 91 4.70 0.07 -5.42
N GLY A 92 4.57 -1.20 -5.04
CA GLY A 92 3.45 -1.68 -4.22
C GLY A 92 3.42 -1.04 -2.84
N ALA A 93 4.57 -0.96 -2.18
CA ALA A 93 4.71 -0.32 -0.88
C ALA A 93 4.34 1.16 -0.92
N LEU A 94 4.73 1.88 -1.99
CA LEU A 94 4.38 3.28 -2.17
C LEU A 94 2.87 3.47 -2.38
N PHE A 95 2.21 2.64 -3.20
CA PHE A 95 0.76 2.71 -3.35
C PHE A 95 0.02 2.41 -2.04
N ALA A 96 0.42 1.33 -1.34
CA ALA A 96 -0.16 1.00 -0.04
C ALA A 96 0.03 2.12 0.98
N PHE A 97 1.20 2.78 0.98
CA PHE A 97 1.47 3.93 1.83
C PHE A 97 0.56 5.11 1.50
N ILE A 98 0.46 5.52 0.23
CA ILE A 98 -0.38 6.66 -0.19
C ILE A 98 -1.84 6.40 0.20
N THR A 99 -2.37 5.22 -0.12
CA THR A 99 -3.74 4.85 0.25
C THR A 99 -3.94 4.85 1.76
N SER A 100 -3.01 4.28 2.52
CA SER A 100 -3.06 4.28 3.98
C SER A 100 -2.96 5.69 4.58
N PHE A 101 -2.18 6.56 3.96
CA PHE A 101 -1.89 7.90 4.47
C PHE A 101 -3.07 8.85 4.30
N ASP A 102 -3.83 8.70 3.21
CA ASP A 102 -5.03 9.49 2.91
C ASP A 102 -6.32 8.89 3.54
N GLU A 103 -6.21 7.75 4.23
CA GLU A 103 -7.36 7.02 4.73
C GLU A 103 -7.95 7.69 5.99
N VAL A 104 -9.16 8.23 5.85
CA VAL A 104 -9.91 8.86 6.95
C VAL A 104 -11.05 8.00 7.48
N VAL A 105 -11.71 7.22 6.63
CA VAL A 105 -12.94 6.49 6.97
C VAL A 105 -12.63 5.41 8.01
N VAL A 106 -11.61 4.58 7.77
CA VAL A 106 -11.22 3.54 8.73
C VAL A 106 -10.81 4.14 10.08
N VAL A 107 -10.08 5.26 10.07
CA VAL A 107 -9.65 5.94 11.30
C VAL A 107 -10.86 6.45 12.09
N LEU A 108 -11.90 6.95 11.43
CA LEU A 108 -13.12 7.41 12.09
C LEU A 108 -13.91 6.27 12.74
N PHE A 109 -13.86 5.06 12.19
CA PHE A 109 -14.57 3.91 12.74
C PHE A 109 -13.79 3.21 13.85
N ILE A 110 -12.48 3.00 13.67
CA ILE A 110 -11.67 2.12 14.54
C ILE A 110 -10.74 2.92 15.47
N GLY A 111 -10.41 4.16 15.12
CA GLY A 111 -9.45 4.97 15.87
C GLY A 111 -10.00 5.54 17.18
N SER A 112 -9.14 5.64 18.19
CA SER A 112 -9.45 6.31 19.47
C SER A 112 -9.29 7.83 19.37
N GLN A 113 -9.82 8.61 20.33
CA GLN A 113 -9.60 10.06 20.36
C GLN A 113 -8.12 10.47 20.44
N ASN A 114 -7.26 9.59 20.98
CA ASN A 114 -5.82 9.84 21.09
C ASN A 114 -5.05 9.44 19.82
N GLN A 115 -5.71 8.75 18.87
CA GLN A 115 -5.12 8.38 17.59
C GLN A 115 -5.51 9.41 16.54
N ILE A 116 -4.73 10.48 16.54
CA ILE A 116 -4.99 11.63 15.69
C ILE A 116 -4.14 11.50 14.43
N THR A 117 -4.80 11.23 13.30
CA THR A 117 -4.17 11.25 11.97
C THR A 117 -4.43 12.59 11.29
N LEU A 118 -3.57 12.95 10.34
CA LEU A 118 -3.71 14.19 9.60
C LEU A 118 -5.06 14.28 8.84
N PRO A 119 -5.52 13.24 8.10
CA PRO A 119 -6.83 13.27 7.45
C PRO A 119 -7.99 13.43 8.44
N ARG A 120 -7.90 12.80 9.62
CA ARG A 120 -8.92 12.94 10.67
C ARG A 120 -9.00 14.36 11.22
N GLN A 121 -7.85 15.00 11.48
CA GLN A 121 -7.85 16.40 11.94
C GLN A 121 -8.46 17.31 10.89
N MET A 122 -8.09 17.13 9.62
CA MET A 122 -8.66 17.91 8.52
C MET A 122 -10.18 17.71 8.43
N TRP A 123 -10.65 16.47 8.54
CA TRP A 123 -12.09 16.15 8.56
C TRP A 123 -12.83 16.84 9.71
N SER A 124 -12.27 16.78 10.92
CA SER A 124 -12.83 17.47 12.08
C SER A 124 -12.86 18.99 11.90
N GLY A 125 -11.77 19.55 11.36
CA GLY A 125 -11.63 20.99 11.14
C GLY A 125 -12.65 21.52 10.14
N ILE A 126 -12.81 20.84 8.99
CA ILE A 126 -13.77 21.24 7.94
C ILE A 126 -15.20 21.28 8.48
N ARG A 127 -15.55 20.38 9.43
CA ARG A 127 -16.89 20.35 10.04
C ARG A 127 -17.15 21.49 11.03
N GLN A 128 -16.11 22.05 11.64
CA GLN A 128 -16.23 23.14 12.60
C GLN A 128 -16.16 24.49 11.89
N GLU A 129 -15.10 24.73 11.13
CA GLU A 129 -14.89 25.94 10.33
C GLU A 129 -13.77 25.69 9.30
N ILE A 130 -13.96 26.13 8.04
CA ILE A 130 -12.92 26.02 7.02
C ILE A 130 -11.86 27.09 7.28
N SER A 131 -10.74 26.71 7.90
CA SER A 131 -9.61 27.60 8.13
C SER A 131 -8.62 27.62 6.95
N PRO A 132 -7.92 28.75 6.69
CA PRO A 132 -6.83 28.81 5.70
C PRO A 132 -5.71 27.79 5.95
N THR A 133 -5.53 27.36 7.20
CA THR A 133 -4.56 26.32 7.58
C THR A 133 -4.91 24.96 6.95
N ILE A 134 -6.19 24.57 6.94
CA ILE A 134 -6.64 23.31 6.32
C ILE A 134 -6.36 23.31 4.82
N LEU A 135 -6.61 24.45 4.16
CA LEU A 135 -6.35 24.62 2.71
C LEU A 135 -4.86 24.54 2.39
N SER A 136 -4.01 25.07 3.27
CA SER A 136 -2.55 24.98 3.14
C SER A 136 -2.05 23.54 3.30
N VAL A 137 -2.55 22.81 4.31
CA VAL A 137 -2.24 21.38 4.50
C VAL A 137 -2.71 20.55 3.30
N ALA A 138 -3.93 20.80 2.80
CA ALA A 138 -4.44 20.12 1.61
C ALA A 138 -3.52 20.33 0.39
N THR A 139 -3.03 21.55 0.18
CA THR A 139 -2.09 21.85 -0.91
C THR A 139 -0.78 21.08 -0.75
N ILE A 140 -0.23 21.02 0.46
CA ILE A 140 0.98 20.23 0.76
C ILE A 140 0.75 18.74 0.49
N LEU A 141 -0.41 18.20 0.88
CA LEU A 141 -0.79 16.81 0.63
C LEU A 141 -0.92 16.48 -0.86
N VAL A 142 -1.48 17.40 -1.64
CA VAL A 142 -1.55 17.26 -3.10
C VAL A 142 -0.15 17.24 -3.70
N ILE A 143 0.73 18.18 -3.31
CA ILE A 143 2.13 18.22 -3.78
C ILE A 143 2.86 16.91 -3.41
N LEU A 144 2.72 16.47 -2.16
CA LEU A 144 3.31 15.21 -1.70
C LEU A 144 2.82 14.02 -2.52
N SER A 145 1.51 13.95 -2.80
CA SER A 145 0.92 12.89 -3.62
C SER A 145 1.45 12.90 -5.05
N ILE A 146 1.61 14.09 -5.66
CA ILE A 146 2.20 14.24 -7.00
C ILE A 146 3.65 13.74 -7.00
N VAL A 147 4.45 14.12 -5.99
CA VAL A 147 5.85 13.69 -5.86
C VAL A 147 5.94 12.18 -5.71
N LEU A 148 5.11 11.58 -4.85
CA LEU A 148 5.10 10.14 -4.62
C LEU A 148 4.66 9.37 -5.88
N LEU A 149 3.57 9.76 -6.53
CA LEU A 149 3.10 9.11 -7.76
C LEU A 149 4.10 9.25 -8.92
N THR A 150 4.74 10.42 -9.05
CA THR A 150 5.81 10.63 -10.03
C THR A 150 6.99 9.71 -9.73
N THR A 151 7.38 9.57 -8.47
CA THR A 151 8.45 8.65 -8.04
C THR A 151 8.12 7.20 -8.39
N VAL A 152 6.88 6.77 -8.12
CA VAL A 152 6.40 5.43 -8.49
C VAL A 152 6.51 5.20 -10.00
N GLU A 153 6.04 6.15 -10.80
CA GLU A 153 6.05 6.04 -12.27
C GLU A 153 7.46 6.00 -12.83
N LEU A 154 8.39 6.81 -12.28
CA LEU A 154 9.80 6.77 -12.68
C LEU A 154 10.47 5.43 -12.32
N LEU A 155 10.19 4.88 -11.15
CA LEU A 155 10.67 3.56 -10.74
C LEU A 155 10.11 2.44 -11.63
N ARG A 156 8.81 2.52 -11.97
CA ARG A 156 8.15 1.59 -12.89
C ARG A 156 8.81 1.61 -14.27
N ARG A 157 8.98 2.80 -14.86
CA ARG A 157 9.65 2.98 -16.16
C ARG A 157 11.09 2.46 -16.16
N ARG A 158 11.83 2.67 -15.08
CA ARG A 158 13.20 2.12 -14.94
C ARG A 158 13.17 0.59 -14.94
N SER A 159 12.22 -0.02 -14.23
CA SER A 159 12.04 -1.47 -14.22
C SER A 159 11.69 -2.04 -15.59
N GLU A 160 10.83 -1.36 -16.36
CA GLU A 160 10.47 -1.77 -17.72
C GLU A 160 11.66 -1.69 -18.68
N ARG A 161 12.45 -0.61 -18.62
CA ARG A 161 13.67 -0.45 -19.44
C ARG A 161 14.71 -1.54 -19.16
N LEU A 162 14.93 -1.89 -17.89
CA LEU A 162 15.86 -2.97 -17.50
C LEU A 162 15.42 -4.34 -18.02
N ARG A 163 14.11 -4.52 -18.30
CA ARG A 163 13.53 -5.76 -18.82
C ARG A 163 13.54 -5.83 -20.35
N GLY A 164 14.05 -4.82 -21.06
CA GLY A 164 14.13 -4.81 -22.53
C GLY A 164 12.77 -4.72 -23.23
N ILE A 165 11.68 -4.51 -22.49
CA ILE A 165 10.34 -4.32 -23.05
C ILE A 165 10.28 -2.86 -23.52
N ARG A 166 10.46 -2.64 -24.83
CA ARG A 166 10.17 -1.33 -25.43
C ARG A 166 8.64 -1.14 -25.38
N PRO A 167 8.13 -0.05 -24.78
CA PRO A 167 6.75 0.33 -25.04
C PRO A 167 6.68 0.74 -26.51
N GLY A 168 5.90 0.00 -27.29
CA GLY A 168 5.45 0.41 -28.62
C GLY A 168 4.42 1.52 -28.52
#